data_AF-A0A673HP62-F1
#
_entry.id   AF-A0A673HP62-F1
#
_cell.length_a   1.000
_cell.length_b   1.000
_cell.length_c   1.000
_cell.angle_alpha   90.00
_cell.angle_beta   90.00
_cell.angle_gamma   90.00
#
_symmetry.space_group_name_H-M   'P 1'
#
loop_
_entity.id
_entity.type
_entity.pdbx_description
1 polymer ?
#
loop_
_entity_poly.entity_id
_entity_poly.type
_entity_poly.pdbx_seq_one_letter_code
_entity_poly.pdbx_strand_id
1 'polypeptide(L)'
;MDKLEGRIRNHDREIEKMCNHHFQGFVDSITELLKVRGEAQKLKCQVTETNQKLQTDGKELLTSMDELRQCRLQQRNIATTIDKLTHCLPVLEMYSNLQEQMRSKRYYPALRTLEQLEESCLPQAGSYRFCGIMSENIPRLRTHIRDVSMSDLKDFLESIRKHSDKIGETAMKQAQVQIARDNAVTSQQRSASGRRIRKEACSGTEVDRTGSNPFSEKDSGILDVEDAEEEEVRGKDLSQEMCVCFTQGARDTFENYYRKQRRKQARLVLQPHSNMHETLEGYRRYFNQIVGFFVVEDHILHTTQGLVNRAYVEELWELALSKTIAALRTHSSYCTDPDLILDLKNLIVLFADTLQGYGFPVNQLFDMLLEMRDQYGEILLKKWNQSFRQLLDQDNYSPIPVVSREEYQRIAGQFPFQDPELDKMPFPKKLPFSEFVPKVYSQLKEFIYACLKYSEDLHLSSTEIDDMIRKSTNLLLTRTLSHCLQYAIKKKNVGLAELVQIIINTTHLEQSCHYLEEFISNITNVPPDTINATKLYGTSTFKVRTWVACGVCWGCL
;
A
#
# COMPACT_ATOMS: atom_id res chain seq x y z
N MET A 1 -14.69 122.81 -122.23
CA MET A 1 -13.86 121.64 -121.86
C MET A 1 -12.91 121.99 -120.70
N ASP A 2 -12.28 123.16 -120.71
CA ASP A 2 -11.30 123.59 -119.68
C ASP A 2 -11.83 123.64 -118.22
N LYS A 3 -13.11 123.99 -118.01
CA LYS A 3 -13.71 124.00 -116.65
C LYS A 3 -13.91 122.59 -116.06
N LEU A 4 -13.99 121.55 -116.90
CA LEU A 4 -14.14 120.17 -116.46
C LEU A 4 -12.78 119.57 -116.08
N GLU A 5 -11.74 119.83 -116.88
CA GLU A 5 -10.37 119.41 -116.58
C GLU A 5 -9.82 120.02 -115.29
N GLY A 6 -10.17 121.28 -115.00
CA GLY A 6 -9.80 121.92 -113.73
C GLY A 6 -10.46 121.26 -112.50
N ARG A 7 -11.70 120.79 -112.62
CA ARG A 7 -12.40 120.06 -111.53
C ARG A 7 -11.84 118.66 -111.33
N ILE A 8 -11.54 117.95 -112.42
CA ILE A 8 -10.91 116.62 -112.37
C ILE A 8 -9.56 116.70 -111.64
N ARG A 9 -8.69 117.65 -112.01
CA ARG A 9 -7.41 117.83 -111.31
C ARG A 9 -7.55 118.18 -109.82
N ASN A 10 -8.60 118.90 -109.45
CA ASN A 10 -8.82 119.26 -108.04
C ASN A 10 -9.34 118.07 -107.23
N HIS A 11 -10.26 117.27 -107.79
CA HIS A 11 -10.70 116.02 -107.17
C HIS A 11 -9.58 114.98 -107.12
N ASP A 12 -8.74 114.87 -108.16
CA ASP A 12 -7.57 113.99 -108.13
C ASP A 12 -6.61 114.40 -107.01
N ARG A 13 -6.37 115.69 -106.81
CA ARG A 13 -5.56 116.19 -105.67
C ARG A 13 -6.19 115.93 -104.31
N GLU A 14 -7.51 116.05 -104.19
CA GLU A 14 -8.23 115.73 -102.94
C GLU A 14 -8.20 114.22 -102.65
N ILE A 15 -8.40 113.39 -103.66
CA ILE A 15 -8.26 111.93 -103.58
C ILE A 15 -6.82 111.57 -103.20
N GLU A 16 -5.82 112.19 -103.82
CA GLU A 16 -4.41 111.93 -103.53
C GLU A 16 -4.03 112.36 -102.09
N LYS A 17 -4.59 113.48 -101.59
CA LYS A 17 -4.44 113.89 -100.18
C LYS A 17 -5.12 112.94 -99.21
N MET A 18 -6.36 112.54 -99.49
CA MET A 18 -7.13 111.60 -98.66
C MET A 18 -6.48 110.21 -98.64
N CYS A 19 -6.05 109.72 -99.81
CA CYS A 19 -5.28 108.51 -99.93
C CYS A 19 -3.98 108.63 -99.13
N ASN A 20 -3.15 109.65 -99.34
CA ASN A 20 -1.91 109.80 -98.58
C ASN A 20 -2.12 109.90 -97.06
N HIS A 21 -3.24 110.48 -96.59
CA HIS A 21 -3.57 110.53 -95.16
C HIS A 21 -3.97 109.15 -94.59
N HIS A 22 -4.75 108.36 -95.33
CA HIS A 22 -5.27 107.06 -94.87
C HIS A 22 -4.40 105.85 -95.24
N PHE A 23 -3.47 105.98 -96.19
CA PHE A 23 -2.56 104.90 -96.61
C PHE A 23 -1.66 104.45 -95.45
N GLN A 24 -1.15 105.38 -94.64
CA GLN A 24 -0.29 105.03 -93.51
C GLN A 24 -1.06 104.24 -92.44
N GLY A 25 -2.27 104.69 -92.05
CA GLY A 25 -3.10 103.96 -91.08
C GLY A 25 -3.53 102.57 -91.57
N PHE A 26 -3.73 102.41 -92.89
CA PHE A 26 -4.01 101.11 -93.50
C PHE A 26 -2.80 100.17 -93.46
N VAL A 27 -1.61 100.70 -93.77
CA VAL A 27 -0.35 99.93 -93.68
C VAL A 27 -0.05 99.53 -92.23
N ASP A 28 -0.27 100.43 -91.26
CA ASP A 28 -0.10 100.14 -89.84
C ASP A 28 -1.08 99.05 -89.38
N SER A 29 -2.36 99.13 -89.79
CA SER A 29 -3.38 98.11 -89.49
C SER A 29 -3.03 96.74 -90.11
N ILE A 30 -2.50 96.71 -91.34
CA ILE A 30 -2.02 95.46 -91.97
C ILE A 30 -0.82 94.91 -91.19
N THR A 31 0.09 95.76 -90.77
CA THR A 31 1.29 95.35 -90.02
C THR A 31 0.92 94.78 -88.65
N GLU A 32 -0.04 95.37 -87.95
CA GLU A 32 -0.59 94.82 -86.71
C GLU A 32 -1.30 93.49 -86.95
N LEU A 33 -2.12 93.37 -88.00
CA LEU A 33 -2.79 92.11 -88.33
C LEU A 33 -1.79 90.98 -88.63
N LEU A 34 -0.66 91.30 -89.29
CA LEU A 34 0.43 90.35 -89.53
C LEU A 34 1.15 89.95 -88.23
N LYS A 35 1.35 90.88 -87.29
CA LYS A 35 1.91 90.59 -85.96
C LYS A 35 0.97 89.69 -85.15
N VAL A 36 -0.32 90.04 -85.07
CA VAL A 36 -1.34 89.24 -84.39
C VAL A 36 -1.45 87.85 -85.01
N ARG A 37 -1.34 87.72 -86.33
CA ARG A 37 -1.27 86.40 -87.00
C ARG A 37 -0.05 85.59 -86.55
N GLY A 38 1.12 86.22 -86.45
CA GLY A 38 2.35 85.58 -85.95
C GLY A 38 2.23 85.14 -84.48
N GLU A 39 1.66 85.98 -83.63
CA GLU A 39 1.40 85.67 -82.21
C GLU A 39 0.34 84.59 -82.04
N ALA A 40 -0.76 84.64 -82.79
CA ALA A 40 -1.79 83.60 -82.79
C ALA A 40 -1.23 82.24 -83.24
N GLN A 41 -0.29 82.23 -84.19
CA GLN A 41 0.38 81.01 -84.63
C GLN A 41 1.35 80.47 -83.58
N LYS A 42 2.10 81.34 -82.89
CA LYS A 42 2.92 80.94 -81.73
C LYS A 42 2.07 80.37 -80.60
N LEU A 43 0.96 81.03 -80.26
CA LEU A 43 0.01 80.57 -79.25
C LEU A 43 -0.57 79.21 -79.65
N LYS A 44 -0.97 79.02 -80.90
CA LYS A 44 -1.43 77.72 -81.41
C LYS A 44 -0.37 76.63 -81.22
N CYS A 45 0.89 76.90 -81.58
CA CYS A 45 1.98 75.94 -81.38
C CYS A 45 2.18 75.60 -79.89
N GLN A 46 2.19 76.59 -79.00
CA GLN A 46 2.33 76.38 -77.56
C GLN A 46 1.16 75.59 -76.98
N VAL A 47 -0.08 75.87 -77.40
CA VAL A 47 -1.28 75.13 -76.98
C VAL A 47 -1.22 73.67 -77.47
N THR A 48 -0.77 73.43 -78.70
CA THR A 48 -0.61 72.06 -79.20
C THR A 48 0.49 71.28 -78.49
N GLU A 49 1.62 71.94 -78.18
CA GLU A 49 2.74 71.31 -77.47
C GLU A 49 2.37 71.01 -76.02
N THR A 50 1.72 71.94 -75.33
CA THR A 50 1.21 71.70 -73.97
C THR A 50 0.14 70.62 -73.94
N ASN A 51 -0.77 70.57 -74.91
CA ASN A 51 -1.73 69.47 -75.02
C ASN A 51 -1.03 68.11 -75.25
N GLN A 52 0.01 68.05 -76.08
CA GLN A 52 0.79 66.82 -76.27
C GLN A 52 1.53 66.39 -75.01
N LYS A 53 2.19 67.32 -74.31
CA LYS A 53 2.86 67.03 -73.02
C LYS A 53 1.84 66.53 -71.99
N LEU A 54 0.71 67.22 -71.83
CA LEU A 54 -0.36 66.82 -70.92
C LEU A 54 -0.92 65.43 -71.25
N GLN A 55 -1.08 65.08 -72.52
CA GLN A 55 -1.52 63.73 -72.91
C GLN A 55 -0.45 62.66 -72.64
N THR A 56 0.83 63.00 -72.77
CA THR A 56 1.94 62.06 -72.54
C THR A 56 2.09 61.81 -71.04
N ASP A 57 2.18 62.86 -70.24
CA ASP A 57 2.24 62.80 -68.77
C ASP A 57 0.97 62.15 -68.20
N GLY A 58 -0.19 62.46 -68.79
CA GLY A 58 -1.47 61.84 -68.43
C GLY A 58 -1.49 60.33 -68.70
N LYS A 59 -0.87 59.85 -69.79
CA LYS A 59 -0.73 58.41 -70.06
C LYS A 59 0.20 57.72 -69.05
N GLU A 60 1.35 58.31 -68.75
CA GLU A 60 2.30 57.77 -67.75
C GLU A 60 1.70 57.74 -66.34
N LEU A 61 0.89 58.77 -66.00
CA LEU A 61 0.16 58.80 -64.74
C LEU A 61 -0.90 57.70 -64.68
N LEU A 62 -1.66 57.49 -65.76
CA LEU A 62 -2.65 56.41 -65.82
C LEU A 62 -2.01 55.03 -65.66
N THR A 63 -0.87 54.77 -66.32
CA THR A 63 -0.15 53.50 -66.15
C THR A 63 0.35 53.32 -64.71
N SER A 64 0.91 54.37 -64.10
CA SER A 64 1.34 54.32 -62.70
C SER A 64 0.18 54.11 -61.72
N MET A 65 -1.00 54.69 -62.03
CA MET A 65 -2.21 54.48 -61.23
C MET A 65 -2.74 53.05 -61.33
N ASP A 66 -2.69 52.43 -62.50
CA ASP A 66 -3.08 51.03 -62.69
C ASP A 66 -2.12 50.08 -61.96
N GLU A 67 -0.82 50.33 -62.03
CA GLU A 67 0.18 49.59 -61.24
C GLU A 67 -0.06 49.73 -59.73
N LEU A 68 -0.31 50.96 -59.26
CA LEU A 68 -0.64 51.20 -57.85
C LEU A 68 -1.92 50.48 -57.41
N ARG A 69 -2.93 50.44 -58.28
CA ARG A 69 -4.17 49.70 -58.04
C ARG A 69 -3.92 48.20 -57.94
N GLN A 70 -3.08 47.64 -58.82
CA GLN A 70 -2.67 46.24 -58.77
C GLN A 70 -1.91 45.92 -57.47
N CYS A 71 -0.93 46.75 -57.09
CA CYS A 71 -0.20 46.61 -55.85
C CYS A 71 -1.11 46.66 -54.62
N ARG A 72 -2.09 47.58 -54.58
CA ARG A 72 -3.07 47.63 -53.49
C ARG A 72 -3.96 46.39 -53.42
N LEU A 73 -4.35 45.83 -54.57
CA LEU A 73 -5.12 44.59 -54.62
C LEU A 73 -4.29 43.42 -54.07
N GLN A 74 -3.03 43.31 -54.48
CA GLN A 74 -2.10 42.29 -53.96
C GLN A 74 -1.90 42.46 -52.45
N GLN A 75 -1.65 43.68 -51.98
CA GLN A 75 -1.50 43.98 -50.56
C GLN A 75 -2.75 43.57 -49.76
N ARG A 76 -3.95 43.85 -50.28
CA ARG A 76 -5.20 43.44 -49.63
C ARG A 76 -5.36 41.92 -49.59
N ASN A 77 -5.01 41.23 -50.69
CA ASN A 77 -5.05 39.78 -50.75
C ASN A 77 -4.04 39.13 -49.77
N ILE A 78 -2.82 39.70 -49.68
CA ILE A 78 -1.79 39.26 -48.73
C ILE A 78 -2.27 39.48 -47.29
N ALA A 79 -2.77 40.67 -46.95
CA ALA A 79 -3.29 40.96 -45.61
C ALA A 79 -4.44 40.01 -45.23
N THR A 80 -5.38 39.78 -46.13
CA THR A 80 -6.48 38.83 -45.91
C THR A 80 -5.96 37.41 -45.68
N THR A 81 -4.92 37.00 -46.41
CA THR A 81 -4.30 35.67 -46.26
C THR A 81 -3.58 35.53 -44.91
N ILE A 82 -2.84 36.57 -44.49
CA ILE A 82 -2.18 36.62 -43.18
C ILE A 82 -3.22 36.50 -42.07
N ASP A 83 -4.32 37.26 -42.14
CA ASP A 83 -5.40 37.18 -41.15
C ASP A 83 -5.96 35.76 -41.07
N LYS A 84 -6.29 35.15 -42.22
CA LYS A 84 -6.82 33.77 -42.24
C LYS A 84 -5.84 32.73 -41.69
N LEU A 85 -4.54 32.84 -42.00
CA LEU A 85 -3.50 31.95 -41.46
C LEU A 85 -3.33 32.13 -39.96
N THR A 86 -3.36 33.37 -39.47
CA THR A 86 -3.24 33.71 -38.05
C THR A 86 -4.37 33.10 -37.23
N HIS A 87 -5.59 33.07 -37.77
CA HIS A 87 -6.72 32.40 -37.11
C HIS A 87 -6.58 30.86 -37.06
N CYS A 88 -5.87 30.24 -38.00
CA CYS A 88 -5.71 28.78 -38.05
C CYS A 88 -4.52 28.26 -37.23
N LEU A 89 -3.52 29.10 -36.97
CA LEU A 89 -2.28 28.74 -36.25
C LEU A 89 -2.52 28.09 -34.88
N PRO A 90 -3.34 28.65 -33.97
CA PRO A 90 -3.56 28.06 -32.65
C PRO A 90 -4.16 26.65 -32.71
N VAL A 91 -5.06 26.40 -33.66
CA VAL A 91 -5.68 25.08 -33.86
C VAL A 91 -4.64 24.05 -34.28
N LEU A 92 -3.75 24.42 -35.20
CA LEU A 92 -2.69 23.54 -35.69
C LEU A 92 -1.61 23.29 -34.62
N GLU A 93 -1.25 24.32 -33.85
CA GLU A 93 -0.30 24.19 -32.74
C GLU A 93 -0.84 23.27 -31.64
N MET A 94 -2.09 23.46 -31.21
CA MET A 94 -2.72 22.56 -30.22
C MET A 94 -2.85 21.13 -30.74
N TYR A 95 -3.18 20.93 -32.01
CA TYR A 95 -3.22 19.59 -32.60
C TYR A 95 -1.83 18.95 -32.69
N SER A 96 -0.79 19.72 -33.02
CA SER A 96 0.60 19.25 -33.02
C SER A 96 1.04 18.83 -31.61
N ASN A 97 0.73 19.65 -30.61
CA ASN A 97 1.03 19.34 -29.21
C ASN A 97 0.28 18.09 -28.74
N LEU A 98 -1.00 17.93 -29.12
CA LEU A 98 -1.78 16.71 -28.86
C LEU A 98 -1.09 15.46 -29.45
N GLN A 99 -0.63 15.54 -30.69
CA GLN A 99 0.07 14.43 -31.35
C GLN A 99 1.40 14.09 -30.65
N GLU A 100 2.14 15.10 -30.18
CA GLU A 100 3.38 14.91 -29.44
C GLU A 100 3.15 14.32 -28.04
N GLN A 101 2.10 14.77 -27.34
CA GLN A 101 1.67 14.21 -26.06
C GLN A 101 1.24 12.75 -26.20
N MET A 102 0.55 12.41 -27.30
CA MET A 102 0.21 11.02 -27.61
C MET A 102 1.44 10.16 -27.92
N ARG A 103 2.44 10.68 -28.65
CA ARG A 103 3.69 9.96 -28.94
C ARG A 103 4.54 9.74 -27.69
N SER A 104 4.52 10.70 -26.77
CA SER A 104 5.22 10.62 -25.48
C SER A 104 4.47 9.81 -24.42
N LYS A 105 3.36 9.15 -24.79
CA LYS A 105 2.48 8.37 -23.90
C LYS A 105 1.87 9.17 -22.74
N ARG A 106 1.87 10.49 -22.82
CA ARG A 106 1.26 11.35 -21.80
C ARG A 106 -0.22 11.54 -22.10
N TYR A 107 -1.00 10.50 -21.80
CA TYR A 107 -2.43 10.44 -22.13
C TYR A 107 -3.28 11.47 -21.37
N TYR A 108 -2.88 11.84 -20.14
CA TYR A 108 -3.60 12.84 -19.34
C TYR A 108 -3.52 14.26 -19.93
N PRO A 109 -2.32 14.83 -20.17
CA PRO A 109 -2.20 16.09 -20.90
C PRO A 109 -2.91 16.04 -22.25
N ALA A 110 -2.76 14.93 -22.98
CA ALA A 110 -3.38 14.75 -24.31
C ALA A 110 -4.89 14.92 -24.26
N LEU A 111 -5.57 14.33 -23.27
CA LEU A 111 -7.02 14.45 -23.16
C LEU A 111 -7.47 15.86 -22.77
N ARG A 112 -6.76 16.55 -21.87
CA ARG A 112 -7.05 17.96 -21.57
C ARG A 112 -6.86 18.86 -22.79
N THR A 113 -5.77 18.67 -23.54
CA THR A 113 -5.53 19.42 -24.78
C THR A 113 -6.60 19.12 -25.84
N LEU A 114 -7.10 17.89 -25.89
CA LEU A 114 -8.18 17.48 -26.78
C LEU A 114 -9.54 18.08 -26.38
N GLU A 115 -9.87 18.15 -25.08
CA GLU A 115 -11.06 18.85 -24.57
C GLU A 115 -11.00 20.35 -24.87
N GLN A 116 -9.84 20.98 -24.62
CA GLN A 116 -9.62 22.40 -24.98
C GLN A 116 -9.77 22.63 -26.49
N LEU A 117 -9.29 21.71 -27.32
CA LEU A 117 -9.42 21.79 -28.77
C LEU A 117 -10.91 21.74 -29.21
N GLU A 118 -11.73 20.94 -28.53
CA GLU A 118 -13.17 20.82 -28.80
C GLU A 118 -13.99 22.01 -28.30
N GLU A 119 -13.75 22.46 -27.06
CA GLU A 119 -14.56 23.52 -26.44
C GLU A 119 -14.19 24.93 -26.93
N SER A 120 -12.91 25.19 -27.18
CA SER A 120 -12.42 26.56 -27.39
C SER A 120 -11.90 26.82 -28.81
N CYS A 121 -11.25 25.86 -29.46
CA CYS A 121 -10.57 26.11 -30.74
C CYS A 121 -11.39 25.72 -31.98
N LEU A 122 -12.11 24.59 -31.94
CA LEU A 122 -12.94 24.15 -33.05
C LEU A 122 -14.13 25.09 -33.37
N PRO A 123 -14.83 25.69 -32.39
CA PRO A 123 -15.92 26.63 -32.66
C PRO A 123 -15.43 27.91 -33.35
N GLN A 124 -14.21 28.36 -33.05
CA GLN A 124 -13.61 29.57 -33.61
C GLN A 124 -13.16 29.40 -35.08
N ALA A 125 -12.81 28.18 -35.48
CA ALA A 125 -12.27 27.87 -36.81
C ALA A 125 -13.21 26.98 -37.68
N GLY A 126 -14.46 26.76 -37.26
CA GLY A 126 -15.39 25.81 -37.87
C GLY A 126 -15.72 26.02 -39.36
N SER A 127 -15.34 27.16 -39.95
CA SER A 127 -15.52 27.41 -41.39
C SER A 127 -14.56 26.63 -42.31
N TYR A 128 -13.50 26.02 -41.76
CA TYR A 128 -12.48 25.32 -42.54
C TYR A 128 -12.70 23.80 -42.56
N ARG A 129 -12.49 23.18 -43.73
CA ARG A 129 -12.66 21.72 -43.93
C ARG A 129 -11.76 20.87 -43.02
N PHE A 130 -10.54 21.34 -42.70
CA PHE A 130 -9.65 20.58 -41.83
C PHE A 130 -10.16 20.49 -40.38
N CYS A 131 -10.90 21.50 -39.90
CA CYS A 131 -11.55 21.46 -38.59
C CYS A 131 -12.62 20.38 -38.50
N GLY A 132 -13.38 20.16 -39.59
CA GLY A 132 -14.33 19.05 -39.69
C GLY A 132 -13.66 17.68 -39.67
N ILE A 133 -12.52 17.53 -40.35
CA ILE A 133 -11.73 16.29 -40.29
C ILE A 133 -11.17 16.07 -38.88
N MET A 134 -10.74 17.13 -38.20
CA MET A 134 -10.26 17.03 -36.81
C MET A 134 -11.39 16.62 -35.86
N SER A 135 -12.59 17.20 -35.97
CA SER A 135 -13.72 16.83 -35.12
C SER A 135 -14.19 15.39 -35.32
N GLU A 136 -14.16 14.87 -36.55
CA GLU A 136 -14.42 13.45 -36.82
C GLU A 136 -13.36 12.51 -36.21
N ASN A 137 -12.11 12.97 -36.07
CA ASN A 137 -11.03 12.18 -35.49
C ASN A 137 -11.00 12.23 -33.95
N ILE A 138 -11.58 13.25 -33.31
CA ILE A 138 -11.60 13.38 -31.85
C ILE A 138 -12.20 12.14 -31.15
N PRO A 139 -13.39 11.62 -31.55
CA PRO A 139 -13.94 10.40 -30.96
C PRO A 139 -13.02 9.19 -31.13
N ARG A 140 -12.33 9.08 -32.28
CA ARG A 140 -11.37 8.00 -32.56
C ARG A 140 -10.15 8.06 -31.64
N LEU A 141 -9.62 9.28 -31.42
CA LEU A 141 -8.52 9.50 -30.50
C LEU A 141 -8.93 9.18 -29.06
N ARG A 142 -10.14 9.57 -28.63
CA ARG A 142 -10.70 9.17 -27.32
C ARG A 142 -10.81 7.67 -27.16
N THR A 143 -11.34 6.96 -28.17
CA THR A 143 -11.40 5.49 -28.11
C THR A 143 -10.02 4.86 -28.08
N HIS A 144 -9.05 5.40 -28.83
CA HIS A 144 -7.69 4.90 -28.84
C HIS A 144 -7.02 5.07 -27.47
N ILE A 145 -7.12 6.25 -26.86
CA ILE A 145 -6.57 6.49 -25.52
C ILE A 145 -7.24 5.56 -24.50
N ARG A 146 -8.57 5.41 -24.54
CA ARG A 146 -9.28 4.48 -23.67
C ARG A 146 -8.78 3.02 -23.81
N ASP A 147 -8.59 2.56 -25.04
CA ASP A 147 -8.17 1.18 -25.30
C ASP A 147 -6.72 0.94 -24.86
N VAL A 148 -5.84 1.93 -25.02
CA VAL A 148 -4.46 1.89 -24.50
C VAL A 148 -4.46 1.90 -22.98
N SER A 149 -5.19 2.81 -22.32
CA SER A 149 -5.30 2.83 -20.85
C SER A 149 -5.89 1.53 -20.29
N MET A 150 -6.83 0.89 -20.99
CA MET A 150 -7.33 -0.43 -20.62
C MET A 150 -6.27 -1.53 -20.79
N SER A 151 -5.36 -1.41 -21.75
CA SER A 151 -4.22 -2.32 -21.91
C SER A 151 -3.23 -2.13 -20.76
N ASP A 152 -2.88 -0.88 -20.44
CA ASP A 152 -1.95 -0.57 -19.35
C ASP A 152 -2.50 -1.05 -18.00
N LEU A 153 -3.81 -0.93 -17.77
CA LEU A 153 -4.46 -1.50 -16.59
C LEU A 153 -4.33 -3.03 -16.54
N LYS A 154 -4.47 -3.73 -17.67
CA LYS A 154 -4.31 -5.19 -17.72
C LYS A 154 -2.87 -5.60 -17.45
N ASP A 155 -1.91 -4.90 -18.02
CA ASP A 155 -0.48 -5.15 -17.81
C ASP A 155 -0.09 -4.86 -16.36
N PHE A 156 -0.66 -3.82 -15.75
CA PHE A 156 -0.53 -3.55 -14.32
C PHE A 156 -1.09 -4.68 -13.45
N LEU A 157 -2.31 -5.16 -13.73
CA LEU A 157 -2.93 -6.26 -12.99
C LEU A 157 -2.13 -7.57 -13.09
N GLU A 158 -1.47 -7.81 -14.23
CA GLU A 158 -0.57 -8.95 -14.42
C GLU A 158 0.77 -8.75 -13.70
N SER A 159 1.31 -7.52 -13.71
CA SER A 159 2.52 -7.18 -12.97
C SER A 159 2.34 -7.34 -11.46
N ILE A 160 1.26 -6.79 -10.89
CA ILE A 160 0.93 -6.98 -9.47
C ILE A 160 0.84 -8.46 -9.13
N ARG A 161 0.17 -9.24 -9.98
CA ARG A 161 0.00 -10.68 -9.74
C ARG A 161 1.32 -11.43 -9.65
N LYS A 162 2.34 -11.02 -10.42
CA LYS A 162 3.67 -11.63 -10.40
C LYS A 162 4.51 -11.20 -9.19
N HIS A 163 4.33 -9.96 -8.74
CA HIS A 163 5.15 -9.37 -7.68
C HIS A 163 4.52 -9.43 -6.29
N SER A 164 3.21 -9.71 -6.18
CA SER A 164 2.50 -9.71 -4.90
C SER A 164 3.13 -10.65 -3.88
N ASP A 165 3.58 -11.84 -4.28
CA ASP A 165 4.23 -12.80 -3.38
C ASP A 165 5.51 -12.22 -2.75
N LYS A 166 6.36 -11.57 -3.57
CA LYS A 166 7.57 -10.89 -3.11
C LYS A 166 7.25 -9.71 -2.20
N ILE A 167 6.24 -8.92 -2.55
CA ILE A 167 5.78 -7.78 -1.73
C ILE A 167 5.35 -8.28 -0.35
N GLY A 168 4.59 -9.37 -0.30
CA GLY A 168 4.15 -9.97 0.96
C GLY A 168 5.32 -10.54 1.77
N GLU A 169 6.29 -11.19 1.14
CA GLU A 169 7.49 -11.68 1.82
C GLU A 169 8.30 -10.52 2.44
N THR A 170 8.49 -9.42 1.71
CA THR A 170 9.22 -8.24 2.22
C THR A 170 8.45 -7.57 3.35
N ALA A 171 7.13 -7.42 3.23
CA ALA A 171 6.28 -6.85 4.28
C ALA A 171 6.34 -7.68 5.58
N MET A 172 6.25 -9.01 5.48
CA MET A 172 6.37 -9.91 6.62
C MET A 172 7.76 -9.86 7.27
N LYS A 173 8.83 -9.79 6.47
CA LYS A 173 10.21 -9.62 6.98
C LYS A 173 10.38 -8.28 7.70
N GLN A 174 9.84 -7.21 7.14
CA GLN A 174 9.91 -5.88 7.73
C GLN A 174 9.17 -5.82 9.06
N ALA A 175 7.96 -6.39 9.14
CA ALA A 175 7.22 -6.51 10.39
C ALA A 175 8.00 -7.29 11.44
N GLN A 176 8.65 -8.39 11.06
CA GLN A 176 9.47 -9.20 11.96
C GLN A 176 10.66 -8.41 12.55
N VAL A 177 11.33 -7.59 11.73
CA VAL A 177 12.41 -6.71 12.18
C VAL A 177 11.87 -5.63 13.13
N GLN A 178 10.70 -5.08 12.84
CA GLN A 178 10.08 -4.05 13.67
C GLN A 178 9.70 -4.60 15.05
N ILE A 179 9.07 -5.78 15.11
CA ILE A 179 8.73 -6.48 16.36
C ILE A 179 10.00 -6.77 17.17
N ALA A 180 11.08 -7.23 16.51
CA ALA A 180 12.36 -7.48 17.17
C ALA A 180 12.98 -6.21 17.79
N ARG A 181 12.85 -5.06 17.10
CA ARG A 181 13.27 -3.76 17.64
C ARG A 181 12.42 -3.34 18.84
N ASP A 182 11.11 -3.45 18.75
CA ASP A 182 10.19 -3.05 19.83
C ASP A 182 10.38 -3.90 21.10
N ASN A 183 10.65 -5.20 20.93
CA ASN A 183 11.00 -6.10 22.01
C ASN A 183 12.36 -5.77 22.65
N ALA A 184 13.35 -5.36 21.85
CA ALA A 184 14.65 -4.92 22.36
C ALA A 184 14.56 -3.62 23.19
N VAL A 185 13.73 -2.67 22.75
CA VAL A 185 13.48 -1.41 23.48
C VAL A 185 12.75 -1.68 24.80
N THR A 186 11.76 -2.57 24.79
CA THR A 186 11.00 -2.96 25.99
C THR A 186 11.89 -3.68 27.01
N SER A 187 12.83 -4.52 26.56
CA SER A 187 13.81 -5.20 27.41
C SER A 187 14.78 -4.20 28.06
N GLN A 188 15.23 -3.17 27.33
CA GLN A 188 16.06 -2.10 27.89
C GLN A 188 15.32 -1.25 28.93
N GLN A 189 14.04 -0.93 28.73
CA GLN A 189 13.24 -0.20 29.71
C GLN A 189 13.03 -0.97 31.02
N ARG A 190 12.86 -2.30 30.98
CA ARG A 190 12.77 -3.13 32.20
C ARG A 190 14.08 -3.14 33.00
N SER A 191 15.24 -3.04 32.34
CA SER A 191 16.55 -2.94 33.01
C SER A 191 16.83 -1.56 33.64
N ALA A 192 16.19 -0.49 33.14
CA ALA A 192 16.37 0.87 33.65
C ALA A 192 15.51 1.18 34.89
N SER A 193 14.36 0.50 35.06
CA SER A 193 13.50 0.66 36.25
C SER A 193 14.10 0.12 37.56
N GLY A 194 15.16 -0.71 37.49
CA GLY A 194 15.84 -1.25 38.68
C GLY A 194 16.79 -0.29 39.40
N ARG A 195 17.00 0.95 38.94
CA ARG A 195 18.00 1.89 39.50
C ARG A 195 17.45 3.17 40.12
N ARG A 196 16.14 3.34 40.28
CA ARG A 196 15.57 4.55 40.91
C ARG A 196 14.70 4.25 42.13
N ILE A 197 15.30 3.65 43.17
CA ILE A 197 14.75 3.74 44.53
C ILE A 197 15.90 4.03 45.50
N ARG A 198 16.37 5.28 45.56
CA ARG A 198 16.99 5.87 46.78
C ARG A 198 17.15 7.40 46.69
N LYS A 199 16.16 8.12 47.25
CA LYS A 199 16.21 9.42 47.97
C LYS A 199 14.79 10.02 47.97
N GLU A 200 14.04 9.84 49.07
CA GLU A 200 13.79 10.86 50.13
C GLU A 200 13.05 12.10 49.57
N ALA A 201 11.73 12.22 49.74
CA ALA A 201 10.98 12.66 50.93
C ALA A 201 11.16 14.16 51.26
N CYS A 202 10.17 14.99 50.85
CA CYS A 202 9.38 15.90 51.71
C CYS A 202 8.73 17.07 50.93
N SER A 203 7.53 17.42 51.41
CA SER A 203 6.80 18.71 51.32
C SER A 203 5.98 19.00 50.06
N GLY A 204 4.66 19.20 50.30
CA GLY A 204 3.68 19.61 49.31
C GLY A 204 3.45 21.13 49.27
N THR A 205 2.58 21.57 48.37
CA THR A 205 1.54 22.62 48.53
C THR A 205 0.74 22.68 47.21
N GLU A 206 -0.51 23.09 47.35
CA GLU A 206 -1.62 23.17 46.42
C GLU A 206 -1.49 24.15 45.22
N VAL A 207 -2.26 23.83 44.15
CA VAL A 207 -3.01 24.69 43.20
C VAL A 207 -2.20 25.68 42.33
N ASP A 208 -2.23 25.51 40.99
CA ASP A 208 -3.15 26.29 40.11
C ASP A 208 -3.08 25.85 38.63
N ARG A 209 -4.19 26.12 37.94
CA ARG A 209 -4.46 25.93 36.51
C ARG A 209 -3.59 26.81 35.64
N THR A 210 -3.06 26.28 34.53
CA THR A 210 -3.02 27.00 33.23
C THR A 210 -2.92 25.96 32.12
N GLY A 211 -3.73 26.13 31.09
CA GLY A 211 -3.87 25.18 29.99
C GLY A 211 -2.65 25.11 29.10
N SER A 212 -2.46 23.94 28.48
CA SER A 212 -1.82 23.73 27.19
C SER A 212 -2.07 22.27 26.79
N ASN A 213 -2.96 22.06 25.83
CA ASN A 213 -3.04 20.82 25.06
C ASN A 213 -1.66 20.49 24.47
N PRO A 214 -1.18 19.24 24.56
CA PRO A 214 -0.24 18.72 23.60
C PRO A 214 -0.94 17.65 22.76
N PHE A 215 -1.71 18.11 21.77
CA PHE A 215 -1.67 17.44 20.48
C PHE A 215 -0.29 17.77 19.92
N SER A 216 0.64 16.82 20.04
CA SER A 216 1.93 16.90 19.35
C SER A 216 2.02 15.69 18.44
N GLU A 217 1.75 16.00 17.17
CA GLU A 217 2.39 15.44 15.98
C GLU A 217 3.29 14.24 16.28
N LYS A 218 2.79 13.04 15.97
CA LYS A 218 3.66 11.90 15.70
C LYS A 218 4.45 12.24 14.45
N ASP A 219 5.62 12.78 14.73
CA ASP A 219 6.78 12.90 13.85
C ASP A 219 6.89 11.64 13.00
N SER A 220 6.63 11.83 11.70
CA SER A 220 6.92 10.86 10.66
C SER A 220 8.43 10.78 10.52
N GLY A 221 9.05 10.02 11.43
CA GLY A 221 10.43 9.59 11.35
C GLY A 221 10.61 8.63 10.19
N ILE A 222 10.67 9.19 8.97
CA ILE A 222 11.40 8.64 7.85
C ILE A 222 12.83 8.41 8.37
N LEU A 223 13.19 7.15 8.57
CA LEU A 223 14.57 6.76 8.82
C LEU A 223 15.03 5.91 7.65
N ASP A 224 15.97 6.53 6.93
CA ASP A 224 16.74 6.03 5.80
C ASP A 224 17.20 4.58 6.02
N VAL A 225 16.77 3.70 5.13
CA VAL A 225 17.50 2.49 4.79
C VAL A 225 17.75 2.58 3.30
N GLU A 226 18.88 3.20 2.95
CA GLU A 226 19.56 2.97 1.69
C GLU A 226 19.79 1.45 1.53
N ASP A 227 19.66 0.95 0.29
CA ASP A 227 19.88 -0.43 -0.16
C ASP A 227 18.70 -1.41 -0.09
N ALA A 228 17.60 -1.07 -0.76
CA ALA A 228 16.95 -2.02 -1.66
C ALA A 228 16.44 -1.23 -2.85
N GLU A 229 16.88 -1.58 -4.06
CA GLU A 229 16.46 -1.00 -5.33
C GLU A 229 14.97 -0.62 -5.28
N GLU A 230 14.69 0.68 -5.23
CA GLU A 230 13.37 1.23 -5.46
C GLU A 230 13.01 0.95 -6.92
N GLU A 231 12.59 -0.28 -7.23
CA GLU A 231 11.53 -0.46 -8.21
C GLU A 231 10.26 0.10 -7.55
N GLU A 232 10.20 1.43 -7.52
CA GLU A 232 9.00 2.19 -7.30
C GLU A 232 7.97 1.64 -8.29
N VAL A 233 7.12 0.74 -7.77
CA VAL A 233 6.00 0.17 -8.49
C VAL A 233 5.35 1.35 -9.19
N ARG A 234 5.07 1.18 -10.49
CA ARG A 234 4.48 2.12 -11.45
C ARG A 234 3.14 2.77 -11.02
N GLY A 235 2.82 2.80 -9.72
CA GLY A 235 1.65 3.40 -9.09
C GLY A 235 1.61 4.92 -9.17
N LYS A 236 2.76 5.63 -9.21
CA LYS A 236 2.77 7.09 -9.41
C LYS A 236 2.28 7.49 -10.81
N ASP A 237 2.69 6.75 -11.85
CA ASP A 237 2.24 7.00 -13.23
C ASP A 237 0.78 6.57 -13.45
N LEU A 238 0.33 5.50 -12.81
CA LEU A 238 -1.06 5.03 -12.88
C LEU A 238 -2.06 5.98 -12.21
N SER A 239 -1.65 6.72 -11.17
CA SER A 239 -2.48 7.74 -10.53
C SER A 239 -2.84 8.87 -11.51
N GLN A 240 -1.87 9.36 -12.28
CA GLN A 240 -2.08 10.42 -13.26
C GLN A 240 -2.81 9.93 -14.52
N GLU A 241 -2.47 8.74 -15.02
CA GLU A 241 -3.10 8.17 -16.22
C GLU A 241 -4.52 7.64 -15.96
N MET A 242 -4.82 7.13 -14.76
CA MET A 242 -6.16 6.66 -14.40
C MET A 242 -7.11 7.82 -14.02
N CYS A 243 -6.58 8.94 -13.48
CA CYS A 243 -7.36 10.15 -13.21
C CYS A 243 -8.07 10.69 -14.47
N VAL A 244 -7.56 10.38 -15.66
CA VAL A 244 -8.18 10.70 -16.96
C VAL A 244 -9.52 9.99 -17.16
N CYS A 245 -9.66 8.73 -16.72
CA CYS A 245 -10.92 8.01 -16.86
C CYS A 245 -12.03 8.54 -15.94
N PHE A 246 -11.67 9.35 -14.93
CA PHE A 246 -12.64 10.01 -14.05
C PHE A 246 -13.44 11.11 -14.77
N THR A 247 -12.92 11.73 -15.84
CA THR A 247 -13.60 12.85 -16.52
C THR A 247 -14.56 12.39 -17.63
N GLN A 248 -14.38 11.19 -18.19
CA GLN A 248 -15.07 10.75 -19.41
C GLN A 248 -16.36 9.92 -19.18
N GLY A 249 -16.84 9.74 -17.94
CA GLY A 249 -18.01 8.88 -17.67
C GLY A 249 -17.79 7.37 -17.88
N ALA A 250 -16.56 6.95 -18.18
CA ALA A 250 -16.16 5.54 -18.29
C ALA A 250 -15.62 4.96 -16.95
N ARG A 251 -15.58 5.77 -15.89
CA ARG A 251 -15.13 5.41 -14.54
C ARG A 251 -15.72 4.10 -14.06
N ASP A 252 -17.03 3.95 -14.17
CA ASP A 252 -17.75 2.77 -13.70
C ASP A 252 -17.29 1.49 -14.42
N THR A 253 -16.88 1.60 -15.69
CA THR A 253 -16.41 0.45 -16.46
C THR A 253 -15.03 -0.01 -15.97
N PHE A 254 -14.12 0.92 -15.72
CA PHE A 254 -12.78 0.65 -15.18
C PHE A 254 -12.86 0.11 -13.75
N GLU A 255 -13.65 0.76 -12.88
CA GLU A 255 -13.88 0.37 -11.50
C GLU A 255 -14.46 -1.06 -11.43
N ASN A 256 -15.52 -1.32 -12.21
CA ASN A 256 -16.13 -2.65 -12.26
C ASN A 256 -15.17 -3.71 -12.83
N TYR A 257 -14.39 -3.37 -13.85
CA TYR A 257 -13.41 -4.31 -14.41
C TYR A 257 -12.30 -4.64 -13.39
N TYR A 258 -11.71 -3.61 -12.77
CA TYR A 258 -10.69 -3.76 -11.74
C TYR A 258 -11.21 -4.62 -10.58
N ARG A 259 -12.34 -4.24 -9.97
CA ARG A 259 -12.91 -4.96 -8.82
C ARG A 259 -13.28 -6.40 -9.15
N LYS A 260 -13.78 -6.66 -10.37
CA LYS A 260 -14.11 -8.01 -10.85
C LYS A 260 -12.86 -8.86 -11.03
N GLN A 261 -11.77 -8.31 -11.56
CA GLN A 261 -10.51 -9.05 -11.71
C GLN A 261 -9.83 -9.29 -10.37
N ARG A 262 -9.77 -8.28 -9.50
CA ARG A 262 -9.17 -8.42 -8.16
C ARG A 262 -9.94 -9.40 -7.28
N ARG A 263 -11.27 -9.44 -7.34
CA ARG A 263 -12.07 -10.50 -6.69
C ARG A 263 -11.72 -11.91 -7.21
N LYS A 264 -11.41 -12.07 -8.50
CA LYS A 264 -10.95 -13.36 -9.04
C LYS A 264 -9.55 -13.71 -8.55
N GLN A 265 -8.63 -12.74 -8.54
CA GLN A 265 -7.28 -12.94 -8.04
C GLN A 265 -7.27 -13.28 -6.54
N ALA A 266 -8.06 -12.57 -5.72
CA ALA A 266 -8.26 -12.89 -4.31
C ALA A 266 -8.72 -14.35 -4.12
N ARG A 267 -9.68 -14.82 -4.92
CA ARG A 267 -10.13 -16.22 -4.85
C ARG A 267 -9.03 -17.23 -5.16
N LEU A 268 -8.06 -16.90 -6.01
CA LEU A 268 -6.93 -17.77 -6.33
C LEU A 268 -5.89 -17.75 -5.22
N VAL A 269 -5.55 -16.56 -4.70
CA VAL A 269 -4.59 -16.39 -3.59
C VAL A 269 -5.08 -17.10 -2.33
N LEU A 270 -6.39 -17.08 -2.06
CA LEU A 270 -6.97 -17.70 -0.88
C LEU A 270 -7.06 -19.23 -0.96
N GLN A 271 -6.80 -19.86 -2.11
CA GLN A 271 -6.80 -21.31 -2.22
C GLN A 271 -5.51 -21.89 -1.62
N PRO A 272 -5.62 -22.73 -0.57
CA PRO A 272 -4.44 -23.34 0.01
C PRO A 272 -3.80 -24.33 -0.98
N HIS A 273 -2.48 -24.38 -0.98
CA HIS A 273 -1.74 -25.37 -1.77
C HIS A 273 -1.93 -26.77 -1.17
N SER A 274 -1.99 -27.81 -2.00
CA SER A 274 -2.27 -29.19 -1.57
C SER A 274 -1.33 -29.69 -0.46
N ASN A 275 -0.07 -29.27 -0.51
CA ASN A 275 0.99 -29.72 0.42
C ASN A 275 1.29 -28.68 1.52
N MET A 276 0.39 -27.71 1.74
CA MET A 276 0.62 -26.63 2.72
C MET A 276 0.87 -27.15 4.14
N HIS A 277 0.24 -28.25 4.52
CA HIS A 277 0.30 -28.85 5.85
C HIS A 277 1.56 -29.68 6.13
N GLU A 278 2.39 -29.95 5.11
CA GLU A 278 3.58 -30.80 5.25
C GLU A 278 4.79 -30.03 5.79
N THR A 279 4.88 -28.72 5.53
CA THR A 279 6.06 -27.91 5.89
C THR A 279 5.67 -26.48 6.29
N LEU A 280 6.45 -25.89 7.21
CA LEU A 280 6.30 -24.48 7.60
C LEU A 280 6.41 -23.51 6.41
N GLU A 281 7.27 -23.82 5.45
CA GLU A 281 7.46 -23.01 4.23
C GLU A 281 6.19 -22.97 3.36
N GLY A 282 5.38 -24.04 3.38
CA GLY A 282 4.07 -24.06 2.74
C GLY A 282 3.11 -23.01 3.32
N TYR A 283 3.04 -22.92 4.65
CA TYR A 283 2.28 -21.87 5.34
C TYR A 283 2.85 -20.48 5.10
N ARG A 284 4.18 -20.34 5.09
CA ARG A 284 4.86 -19.05 4.85
C ARG A 284 4.50 -18.48 3.48
N ARG A 285 4.56 -19.30 2.43
CA ARG A 285 4.16 -18.89 1.07
C ARG A 285 2.68 -18.52 1.00
N TYR A 286 1.81 -19.29 1.67
CA TYR A 286 0.38 -18.99 1.69
C TYR A 286 0.09 -17.62 2.32
N PHE A 287 0.69 -17.33 3.48
CA PHE A 287 0.52 -16.03 4.12
C PHE A 287 1.16 -14.89 3.34
N ASN A 288 2.35 -15.08 2.77
CA ASN A 288 3.00 -14.06 1.93
C ASN A 288 2.10 -13.65 0.75
N GLN A 289 1.46 -14.61 0.08
CA GLN A 289 0.55 -14.30 -1.02
C GLN A 289 -0.67 -13.48 -0.57
N ILE A 290 -1.24 -13.78 0.60
CA ILE A 290 -2.37 -13.04 1.17
C ILE A 290 -1.93 -11.62 1.56
N VAL A 291 -0.85 -11.48 2.33
CA VAL A 291 -0.32 -10.16 2.73
C VAL A 291 0.00 -9.33 1.51
N GLY A 292 0.70 -9.89 0.53
CA GLY A 292 1.02 -9.22 -0.71
C GLY A 292 -0.19 -8.72 -1.49
N PHE A 293 -1.29 -9.47 -1.46
CA PHE A 293 -2.55 -9.01 -2.07
C PHE A 293 -3.12 -7.79 -1.34
N PHE A 294 -3.20 -7.83 0.00
CA PHE A 294 -3.81 -6.77 0.81
C PHE A 294 -2.94 -5.52 0.95
N VAL A 295 -1.61 -5.65 0.97
CA VAL A 295 -0.67 -4.50 0.92
C VAL A 295 -0.85 -3.72 -0.38
N VAL A 296 -1.05 -4.41 -1.50
CA VAL A 296 -1.33 -3.74 -2.77
C VAL A 296 -2.70 -3.07 -2.78
N GLU A 297 -3.74 -3.70 -2.22
CA GLU A 297 -5.05 -3.04 -2.10
C GLU A 297 -5.00 -1.81 -1.18
N ASP A 298 -4.25 -1.88 -0.08
CA ASP A 298 -4.07 -0.75 0.83
C ASP A 298 -3.31 0.40 0.14
N HIS A 299 -2.24 0.09 -0.59
CA HIS A 299 -1.52 1.08 -1.37
C HIS A 299 -2.42 1.73 -2.44
N ILE A 300 -3.26 0.95 -3.11
CA ILE A 300 -4.21 1.46 -4.12
C ILE A 300 -5.31 2.30 -3.46
N LEU A 301 -5.79 1.94 -2.27
CA LEU A 301 -6.76 2.72 -1.51
C LEU A 301 -6.22 4.12 -1.16
N HIS A 302 -4.95 4.22 -0.77
CA HIS A 302 -4.33 5.50 -0.42
C HIS A 302 -3.87 6.31 -1.64
N THR A 303 -3.53 5.64 -2.75
CA THR A 303 -2.98 6.31 -3.95
C THR A 303 -4.06 6.70 -4.96
N THR A 304 -5.18 5.96 -5.03
CA THR A 304 -6.24 6.20 -6.03
C THR A 304 -7.46 6.87 -5.40
N GLN A 305 -7.89 8.01 -5.94
CA GLN A 305 -9.11 8.67 -5.48
C GLN A 305 -10.37 7.99 -6.03
N GLY A 306 -10.80 6.90 -5.40
CA GLY A 306 -12.14 6.33 -5.60
C GLY A 306 -12.27 5.19 -6.62
N LEU A 307 -11.17 4.49 -6.95
CA LEU A 307 -11.22 3.17 -7.60
C LEU A 307 -11.65 2.09 -6.60
N VAL A 308 -11.11 2.20 -5.39
CA VAL A 308 -11.36 1.33 -4.24
C VAL A 308 -11.82 2.21 -3.08
N ASN A 309 -12.84 1.75 -2.36
CA ASN A 309 -13.27 2.39 -1.13
C ASN A 309 -12.96 1.46 0.05
N ARG A 310 -12.90 2.05 1.25
CA ARG A 310 -12.58 1.30 2.47
C ARG A 310 -13.54 0.14 2.71
N ALA A 311 -14.84 0.35 2.47
CA ALA A 311 -15.87 -0.69 2.59
C ALA A 311 -15.63 -1.91 1.67
N TYR A 312 -15.14 -1.72 0.44
CA TYR A 312 -14.81 -2.82 -0.47
C TYR A 312 -13.62 -3.64 0.03
N VAL A 313 -12.59 -2.98 0.55
CA VAL A 313 -11.42 -3.69 1.09
C VAL A 313 -11.80 -4.44 2.36
N GLU A 314 -12.63 -3.85 3.22
CA GLU A 314 -13.18 -4.52 4.42
C GLU A 314 -14.02 -5.76 4.04
N GLU A 315 -14.93 -5.66 3.06
CA GLU A 315 -15.71 -6.82 2.55
C GLU A 315 -14.79 -7.93 2.01
N LEU A 316 -13.76 -7.55 1.24
CA LEU A 316 -12.76 -8.51 0.73
C LEU A 316 -11.97 -9.17 1.84
N TRP A 317 -11.58 -8.39 2.86
CA TRP A 317 -10.83 -8.87 4.01
C TRP A 317 -11.66 -9.84 4.85
N GLU A 318 -12.93 -9.55 5.12
CA GLU A 318 -13.81 -10.47 5.85
C GLU A 318 -13.94 -11.83 5.15
N LEU A 319 -14.11 -11.82 3.82
CA LEU A 319 -14.17 -13.04 3.02
C LEU A 319 -12.82 -13.78 3.01
N ALA A 320 -11.71 -13.06 2.93
CA ALA A 320 -10.36 -13.63 3.00
C ALA A 320 -10.08 -14.26 4.36
N LEU A 321 -10.38 -13.55 5.44
CA LEU A 321 -10.20 -13.98 6.81
C LEU A 321 -11.01 -15.25 7.09
N SER A 322 -12.29 -15.28 6.72
CA SER A 322 -13.15 -16.46 6.87
C SER A 322 -12.58 -17.69 6.17
N LYS A 323 -12.09 -17.53 4.94
CA LYS A 323 -11.45 -18.62 4.17
C LYS A 323 -10.11 -19.05 4.76
N THR A 324 -9.30 -18.09 5.19
CA THR A 324 -7.99 -18.35 5.81
C THR A 324 -8.17 -19.15 7.09
N ILE A 325 -9.11 -18.77 7.96
CA ILE A 325 -9.42 -19.51 9.19
C ILE A 325 -9.92 -20.92 8.86
N ALA A 326 -10.81 -21.08 7.87
CA ALA A 326 -11.29 -22.41 7.46
C ALA A 326 -10.14 -23.30 6.93
N ALA A 327 -9.23 -22.73 6.14
CA ALA A 327 -8.04 -23.43 5.66
C ALA A 327 -7.12 -23.81 6.83
N LEU A 328 -6.83 -22.88 7.74
CA LEU A 328 -6.01 -23.14 8.92
C LEU A 328 -6.61 -24.22 9.81
N ARG A 329 -7.92 -24.19 10.10
CA ARG A 329 -8.60 -25.24 10.90
C ARG A 329 -8.45 -26.62 10.28
N THR A 330 -8.59 -26.69 8.96
CA THR A 330 -8.48 -27.96 8.22
C THR A 330 -7.04 -28.46 8.26
N HIS A 331 -6.08 -27.62 7.90
CA HIS A 331 -4.67 -28.02 7.78
C HIS A 331 -3.97 -28.21 9.13
N SER A 332 -4.33 -27.45 10.17
CA SER A 332 -3.79 -27.62 11.53
C SER A 332 -4.20 -28.96 12.15
N SER A 333 -5.39 -29.48 11.80
CA SER A 333 -5.88 -30.75 12.35
C SER A 333 -5.03 -31.98 11.96
N TYR A 334 -4.29 -31.88 10.85
CA TYR A 334 -3.36 -32.93 10.40
C TYR A 334 -1.98 -32.84 11.06
N CYS A 335 -1.67 -31.71 11.73
CA CYS A 335 -0.40 -31.53 12.40
C CYS A 335 -0.36 -32.39 13.67
N THR A 336 0.64 -33.26 13.77
CA THR A 336 0.85 -34.13 14.94
C THR A 336 2.13 -33.79 15.70
N ASP A 337 2.97 -32.91 15.14
CA ASP A 337 4.23 -32.48 15.72
C ASP A 337 4.03 -31.21 16.59
N PRO A 338 4.36 -31.25 17.89
CA PRO A 338 4.32 -30.07 18.76
C PRO A 338 5.14 -28.88 18.23
N ASP A 339 6.32 -29.14 17.65
CA ASP A 339 7.24 -28.07 17.25
C ASP A 339 6.72 -27.34 16.00
N LEU A 340 6.17 -28.07 15.02
CA LEU A 340 5.52 -27.49 13.86
C LEU A 340 4.32 -26.60 14.23
N ILE A 341 3.54 -26.97 15.24
CA ILE A 341 2.39 -26.17 15.70
C ILE A 341 2.86 -24.87 16.36
N LEU A 342 3.96 -24.91 17.13
CA LEU A 342 4.56 -23.70 17.70
C LEU A 342 5.09 -22.76 16.62
N ASP A 343 5.80 -23.30 15.63
CA ASP A 343 6.30 -22.51 14.51
C ASP A 343 5.15 -21.91 13.69
N LEU A 344 4.09 -22.68 13.46
CA LEU A 344 2.88 -22.20 12.81
C LEU A 344 2.18 -21.10 13.63
N LYS A 345 2.09 -21.24 14.96
CA LYS A 345 1.58 -20.20 15.84
C LYS A 345 2.37 -18.91 15.70
N ASN A 346 3.70 -18.98 15.73
CA ASN A 346 4.56 -17.80 15.60
C ASN A 346 4.40 -17.12 14.24
N LEU A 347 4.22 -17.92 13.19
CA LEU A 347 3.96 -17.42 11.84
C LEU A 347 2.58 -16.75 11.71
N ILE A 348 1.54 -17.30 12.35
CA ILE A 348 0.20 -16.68 12.38
C ILE A 348 0.22 -15.37 13.16
N VAL A 349 0.95 -15.30 14.30
CA VAL A 349 1.12 -14.05 15.06
C VAL A 349 1.80 -13.00 14.17
N LEU A 350 2.91 -13.33 13.52
CA LEU A 350 3.58 -12.42 12.59
C LEU A 350 2.65 -11.95 11.45
N PHE A 351 1.84 -12.85 10.91
CA PHE A 351 0.85 -12.54 9.89
C PHE A 351 -0.23 -11.57 10.40
N ALA A 352 -0.72 -11.79 11.61
CA ALA A 352 -1.69 -10.90 12.27
C ALA A 352 -1.09 -9.52 12.54
N ASP A 353 0.11 -9.44 13.12
CA ASP A 353 0.79 -8.18 13.42
C ASP A 353 1.07 -7.36 12.16
N THR A 354 1.53 -8.03 11.09
CA THR A 354 1.79 -7.38 9.80
C THR A 354 0.53 -6.70 9.26
N LEU A 355 -0.59 -7.41 9.24
CA LEU A 355 -1.86 -6.87 8.72
C LEU A 355 -2.51 -5.85 9.67
N GLN A 356 -2.32 -6.00 10.98
CA GLN A 356 -2.72 -5.00 11.96
C GLN A 356 -1.97 -3.68 11.76
N GLY A 357 -0.69 -3.74 11.34
CA GLY A 357 0.10 -2.57 10.95
C GLY A 357 -0.49 -1.77 9.79
N TYR A 358 -1.18 -2.44 8.85
CA TYR A 358 -1.93 -1.80 7.75
C TYR A 358 -3.38 -1.43 8.14
N GLY A 359 -3.79 -1.67 9.39
CA GLY A 359 -5.11 -1.30 9.91
C GLY A 359 -6.23 -2.31 9.64
N PHE A 360 -5.90 -3.56 9.30
CA PHE A 360 -6.89 -4.63 9.15
C PHE A 360 -7.26 -5.26 10.50
N PRO A 361 -8.54 -5.62 10.73
CA PRO A 361 -8.96 -6.29 11.96
C PRO A 361 -8.53 -7.77 11.97
N VAL A 362 -7.82 -8.19 13.02
CA VAL A 362 -7.19 -9.53 13.12
C VAL A 362 -7.68 -10.39 14.29
N ASN A 363 -8.68 -9.91 15.06
CA ASN A 363 -9.14 -10.60 16.29
C ASN A 363 -9.52 -12.08 16.07
N GLN A 364 -10.14 -12.42 14.93
CA GLN A 364 -10.53 -13.81 14.63
C GLN A 364 -9.32 -14.74 14.42
N LEU A 365 -8.14 -14.20 14.07
CA LEU A 365 -6.90 -14.99 13.99
C LEU A 365 -6.42 -15.38 15.39
N PHE A 366 -6.56 -14.48 16.37
CA PHE A 366 -6.24 -14.79 17.77
C PHE A 366 -7.21 -15.80 18.37
N ASP A 367 -8.51 -15.70 18.05
CA ASP A 367 -9.49 -16.74 18.43
C ASP A 367 -9.09 -18.11 17.87
N MET A 368 -8.65 -18.16 16.60
CA MET A 368 -8.13 -19.39 15.99
C MET A 368 -6.85 -19.91 16.66
N LEU A 369 -5.94 -19.03 17.10
CA LEU A 369 -4.76 -19.44 17.87
C LEU A 369 -5.13 -20.07 19.21
N LEU A 370 -6.21 -19.60 19.86
CA LEU A 370 -6.75 -20.22 21.08
C LEU A 370 -7.40 -21.58 20.79
N GLU A 371 -8.04 -21.78 19.64
CA GLU A 371 -8.53 -23.10 19.22
C GLU A 371 -7.37 -24.08 18.94
N MET A 372 -6.31 -23.61 18.25
CA MET A 372 -5.10 -24.41 17.99
C MET A 372 -4.36 -24.79 19.28
N ARG A 373 -4.46 -23.98 20.33
CA ARG A 373 -3.89 -24.30 21.64
C ARG A 373 -4.46 -25.61 22.19
N ASP A 374 -5.76 -25.80 22.07
CA ASP A 374 -6.41 -26.99 22.62
C ASP A 374 -5.96 -28.25 21.85
N GLN A 375 -5.74 -28.13 20.54
CA GLN A 375 -5.12 -29.17 19.71
C GLN A 375 -3.67 -29.47 20.15
N TYR A 376 -2.87 -28.42 20.36
CA TYR A 376 -1.50 -28.53 20.87
C TYR A 376 -1.47 -29.22 22.25
N GLY A 377 -2.37 -28.85 23.16
CA GLY A 377 -2.53 -29.49 24.46
C GLY A 377 -2.81 -30.98 24.37
N GLU A 378 -3.70 -31.41 23.48
CA GLU A 378 -3.98 -32.83 23.26
C GLU A 378 -2.77 -33.60 22.69
N ILE A 379 -1.99 -32.98 21.80
CA ILE A 379 -0.77 -33.58 21.25
C ILE A 379 0.31 -33.73 22.34
N LEU A 380 0.51 -32.69 23.16
CA LEU A 380 1.40 -32.76 24.32
C LEU A 380 0.97 -33.87 25.28
N LEU A 381 -0.32 -33.97 25.59
CA LEU A 381 -0.82 -35.02 26.49
C LEU A 381 -0.55 -36.42 25.94
N LYS A 382 -0.64 -36.64 24.62
CA LYS A 382 -0.27 -37.92 23.98
C LYS A 382 1.23 -38.20 24.08
N LYS A 383 2.09 -37.22 23.80
CA LYS A 383 3.56 -37.34 23.90
C LYS A 383 3.99 -37.66 25.34
N TRP A 384 3.44 -36.96 26.32
CA TRP A 384 3.74 -37.21 27.73
C TRP A 384 3.14 -38.52 28.25
N ASN A 385 2.01 -39.00 27.70
CA ASN A 385 1.50 -40.34 28.01
C ASN A 385 2.52 -41.42 27.64
N GLN A 386 3.11 -41.32 26.44
CA GLN A 386 4.15 -42.24 26.00
C GLN A 386 5.41 -42.15 26.86
N SER A 387 5.86 -40.91 27.17
CA SER A 387 7.01 -40.68 28.06
C SER A 387 6.78 -41.30 29.45
N PHE A 388 5.64 -41.04 30.10
CA PHE A 388 5.33 -41.62 31.41
C PHE A 388 5.23 -43.14 31.40
N ARG A 389 4.69 -43.75 30.34
CA ARG A 389 4.67 -45.21 30.18
C ARG A 389 6.08 -45.79 30.08
N GLN A 390 6.95 -45.18 29.28
CA GLN A 390 8.35 -45.58 29.17
C GLN A 390 9.07 -45.47 30.51
N LEU A 391 8.84 -44.39 31.27
CA LEU A 391 9.39 -44.22 32.62
C LEU A 391 8.89 -45.30 33.60
N LEU A 392 7.61 -45.66 33.56
CA LEU A 392 7.04 -46.74 34.39
C LEU A 392 7.58 -48.12 34.01
N ASP A 393 7.81 -48.37 32.71
CA ASP A 393 8.34 -49.64 32.24
C ASP A 393 9.84 -49.82 32.54
N GLN A 394 10.58 -48.72 32.68
CA GLN A 394 12.01 -48.70 33.02
C GLN A 394 12.27 -48.61 34.54
N ASP A 395 11.27 -48.32 35.36
CA ASP A 395 11.45 -48.15 36.79
C ASP A 395 11.77 -49.49 37.47
N ASN A 396 12.68 -49.43 38.45
CA ASN A 396 13.09 -50.59 39.24
C ASN A 396 12.23 -50.79 40.50
N TYR A 397 11.28 -49.87 40.76
CA TYR A 397 10.38 -49.87 41.92
C TYR A 397 11.09 -50.15 43.24
N SER A 398 12.29 -49.57 43.40
CA SER A 398 13.09 -49.69 44.62
C SER A 398 13.50 -48.32 45.19
N PRO A 399 13.63 -48.19 46.52
CA PRO A 399 14.16 -46.99 47.16
C PRO A 399 15.55 -46.62 46.61
N ILE A 400 15.77 -45.35 46.23
CA ILE A 400 17.06 -44.92 45.65
C ILE A 400 18.16 -44.96 46.73
N PRO A 401 19.23 -45.77 46.57
CA PRO A 401 20.38 -45.72 47.45
C PRO A 401 21.27 -44.53 47.07
N VAL A 402 21.58 -43.68 48.04
CA VAL A 402 22.42 -42.50 47.85
C VAL A 402 23.71 -42.70 48.63
N VAL A 403 24.81 -42.88 47.92
CA VAL A 403 26.10 -43.25 48.52
C VAL A 403 26.97 -42.02 48.80
N SER A 404 26.71 -40.90 48.11
CA SER A 404 27.49 -39.66 48.19
C SER A 404 26.63 -38.42 48.40
N ARG A 405 27.23 -37.37 48.98
CA ARG A 405 26.58 -36.06 49.18
C ARG A 405 26.27 -35.37 47.85
N GLU A 406 27.08 -35.58 46.83
CA GLU A 406 26.90 -35.00 45.48
C GLU A 406 25.68 -35.60 44.76
N GLU A 407 25.47 -36.91 44.90
CA GLU A 407 24.30 -37.61 44.37
C GLU A 407 23.01 -37.18 45.07
N TYR A 408 23.06 -36.99 46.40
CA TYR A 408 21.94 -36.42 47.17
C TYR A 408 21.57 -35.02 46.68
N GLN A 409 22.55 -34.14 46.48
CA GLN A 409 22.30 -32.77 45.99
C GLN A 409 21.73 -32.75 44.57
N ARG A 410 22.17 -33.67 43.70
CA ARG A 410 21.62 -33.80 42.34
C ARG A 410 20.14 -34.17 42.35
N ILE A 411 19.76 -35.15 43.17
CA ILE A 411 18.37 -35.59 43.30
C ILE A 411 17.52 -34.53 44.00
N ALA A 412 18.05 -33.89 45.05
CA ALA A 412 17.38 -32.78 45.74
C ALA A 412 17.20 -31.53 44.84
N GLY A 413 18.09 -31.32 43.86
CA GLY A 413 17.93 -30.28 42.83
C GLY A 413 16.85 -30.61 41.79
N GLN A 414 16.62 -31.90 41.52
CA GLN A 414 15.59 -32.36 40.58
C GLN A 414 14.20 -32.42 41.21
N PHE A 415 14.11 -32.88 42.47
CA PHE A 415 12.86 -33.06 43.20
C PHE A 415 12.93 -32.39 44.57
N PRO A 416 11.99 -31.48 44.90
CA PRO A 416 11.95 -30.84 46.21
C PRO A 416 11.53 -31.86 47.27
N PHE A 417 12.51 -32.46 47.94
CA PHE A 417 12.32 -33.36 49.06
C PHE A 417 13.01 -32.80 50.30
N GLN A 418 12.27 -32.70 51.40
CA GLN A 418 12.79 -32.26 52.70
C GLN A 418 12.41 -33.30 53.74
N ASP A 419 13.41 -34.02 54.26
CA ASP A 419 13.24 -34.93 55.39
C ASP A 419 14.31 -34.61 56.46
N PRO A 420 13.91 -33.94 57.57
CA PRO A 420 14.82 -33.51 58.62
C PRO A 420 15.44 -34.66 59.42
N GLU A 421 14.90 -35.88 59.33
CA GLU A 421 15.48 -37.08 59.93
C GLU A 421 16.52 -37.73 59.01
N LEU A 422 16.21 -37.81 57.71
CA LEU A 422 17.15 -38.32 56.70
C LEU A 422 18.38 -37.42 56.55
N ASP A 423 18.24 -36.10 56.72
CA ASP A 423 19.33 -35.14 56.65
C ASP A 423 20.41 -35.37 57.72
N LYS A 424 20.02 -35.87 58.90
CA LYS A 424 20.91 -36.15 60.04
C LYS A 424 21.66 -37.48 59.94
N MET A 425 21.28 -38.39 59.04
CA MET A 425 21.91 -39.71 58.91
C MET A 425 23.25 -39.67 58.16
N PRO A 426 24.23 -40.52 58.50
CA PRO A 426 25.44 -40.73 57.69
C PRO A 426 25.12 -41.49 56.40
N PHE A 427 25.93 -41.28 55.35
CA PHE A 427 25.80 -42.04 54.09
C PHE A 427 26.26 -43.51 54.29
N PRO A 428 25.66 -44.49 53.58
CA PRO A 428 24.67 -44.36 52.50
C PRO A 428 23.24 -44.16 53.03
N LYS A 429 22.54 -43.18 52.44
CA LYS A 429 21.11 -42.90 52.72
C LYS A 429 20.23 -43.67 51.74
N LYS A 430 18.99 -43.97 52.10
CA LYS A 430 17.98 -44.51 51.17
C LYS A 430 16.82 -43.54 51.09
N LEU A 431 16.55 -43.02 49.91
CA LEU A 431 15.38 -42.18 49.67
C LEU A 431 14.14 -43.08 49.60
N PRO A 432 13.00 -42.69 50.19
CA PRO A 432 11.82 -43.55 50.30
C PRO A 432 11.12 -43.82 48.96
N PHE A 433 11.42 -43.04 47.91
CA PHE A 433 10.84 -43.14 46.57
C PHE A 433 11.82 -43.72 45.55
N SER A 434 11.29 -44.24 44.43
CA SER A 434 12.10 -44.71 43.30
C SER A 434 12.49 -43.59 42.33
N GLU A 435 13.37 -43.88 41.37
CA GLU A 435 13.80 -42.92 40.34
C GLU A 435 12.66 -42.36 39.50
N PHE A 436 11.50 -43.04 39.48
CA PHE A 436 10.29 -42.57 38.84
C PHE A 436 9.85 -41.19 39.36
N VAL A 437 9.91 -40.93 40.67
CA VAL A 437 9.37 -39.69 41.26
C VAL A 437 10.13 -38.44 40.77
N PRO A 438 11.48 -38.36 40.87
CA PRO A 438 12.21 -37.21 40.34
C PRO A 438 12.10 -37.06 38.82
N LYS A 439 12.10 -38.17 38.06
CA LYS A 439 11.99 -38.15 36.60
C LYS A 439 10.62 -37.62 36.15
N VAL A 440 9.53 -38.10 36.76
CA VAL A 440 8.17 -37.60 36.46
C VAL A 440 8.03 -36.15 36.83
N TYR A 441 8.57 -35.73 37.99
CA TYR A 441 8.51 -34.33 38.40
C TYR A 441 9.26 -33.40 37.43
N SER A 442 10.42 -33.81 36.90
CA SER A 442 11.11 -33.08 35.82
C SER A 442 10.25 -32.99 34.55
N GLN A 443 9.63 -34.10 34.15
CA GLN A 443 8.73 -34.13 32.98
C GLN A 443 7.49 -33.25 33.17
N LEU A 444 6.95 -33.13 34.40
CA LEU A 444 5.86 -32.20 34.72
C LEU A 444 6.31 -30.74 34.55
N LYS A 445 7.52 -30.39 35.00
CA LYS A 445 8.10 -29.06 34.77
C LYS A 445 8.30 -28.77 33.28
N GLU A 446 8.83 -29.72 32.51
CA GLU A 446 8.99 -29.59 31.06
C GLU A 446 7.64 -29.37 30.34
N PHE A 447 6.58 -30.05 30.76
CA PHE A 447 5.23 -29.81 30.23
C PHE A 447 4.74 -28.40 30.55
N ILE A 448 4.94 -27.91 31.77
CA ILE A 448 4.58 -26.54 32.17
C ILE A 448 5.31 -25.53 31.29
N TYR A 449 6.62 -25.71 31.06
CA TYR A 449 7.37 -24.86 30.13
C TYR A 449 6.85 -24.94 28.69
N ALA A 450 6.46 -26.12 28.21
CA ALA A 450 5.89 -26.28 26.88
C ALA A 450 4.53 -25.56 26.73
N CYS A 451 3.70 -25.55 27.78
CA CYS A 451 2.46 -24.76 27.83
C CYS A 451 2.76 -23.25 27.89
N LEU A 452 3.74 -22.82 28.67
CA LEU A 452 4.16 -21.42 28.77
C LEU A 452 4.66 -20.90 27.42
N LYS A 453 5.54 -21.67 26.75
CA LYS A 453 6.08 -21.33 25.43
C LYS A 453 4.99 -21.06 24.38
N TYR A 454 3.88 -21.80 24.45
CA TYR A 454 2.74 -21.56 23.55
C TYR A 454 2.03 -20.24 23.86
N SER A 455 1.93 -19.86 25.15
CA SER A 455 1.21 -18.66 25.60
C SER A 455 1.93 -17.33 25.35
N GLU A 456 3.22 -17.38 24.97
CA GLU A 456 3.97 -16.20 24.55
C GLU A 456 3.27 -15.52 23.35
N ASP A 457 3.31 -14.20 23.26
CA ASP A 457 2.78 -13.41 22.13
C ASP A 457 1.28 -13.59 21.78
N LEU A 458 0.46 -14.14 22.69
CA LEU A 458 -1.00 -14.26 22.50
C LEU A 458 -1.82 -13.07 23.09
N HIS A 459 -1.14 -12.00 23.52
CA HIS A 459 -1.73 -10.84 24.23
C HIS A 459 -2.59 -11.20 25.46
N LEU A 460 -2.36 -12.37 26.06
CA LEU A 460 -3.05 -12.82 27.26
C LEU A 460 -2.49 -12.10 28.50
N SER A 461 -3.37 -11.85 29.46
CA SER A 461 -2.96 -11.38 30.79
C SER A 461 -2.21 -12.48 31.55
N SER A 462 -1.32 -12.09 32.47
CA SER A 462 -0.59 -13.05 33.33
C SER A 462 -1.54 -13.97 34.11
N THR A 463 -2.72 -13.48 34.48
CA THR A 463 -3.77 -14.28 35.14
C THR A 463 -4.41 -15.32 34.22
N GLU A 464 -4.65 -15.00 32.95
CA GLU A 464 -5.19 -15.97 31.98
C GLU A 464 -4.16 -17.05 31.65
N ILE A 465 -2.89 -16.68 31.54
CA ILE A 465 -1.78 -17.62 31.35
C ILE A 465 -1.68 -18.57 32.55
N ASP A 466 -1.76 -18.05 33.77
CA ASP A 466 -1.74 -18.84 34.99
C ASP A 466 -2.89 -19.85 35.06
N ASP A 467 -4.13 -19.41 34.88
CA ASP A 467 -5.30 -20.30 34.87
C ASP A 467 -5.22 -21.35 33.75
N MET A 468 -4.70 -20.98 32.58
CA MET A 468 -4.50 -21.89 31.46
C MET A 468 -3.48 -22.98 31.81
N ILE A 469 -2.32 -22.61 32.33
CA ILE A 469 -1.27 -23.57 32.70
C ILE A 469 -1.78 -24.51 33.79
N ARG A 470 -2.51 -24.00 34.79
CA ARG A 470 -3.10 -24.82 35.85
C ARG A 470 -4.14 -25.80 35.31
N LYS A 471 -5.02 -25.39 34.39
CA LYS A 471 -6.01 -26.28 33.74
C LYS A 471 -5.33 -27.39 32.93
N SER A 472 -4.32 -27.05 32.11
CA SER A 472 -3.56 -28.02 31.31
C SER A 472 -2.77 -29.00 32.19
N THR A 473 -2.15 -28.51 33.26
CA THR A 473 -1.42 -29.33 34.24
C THR A 473 -2.37 -30.26 34.99
N ASN A 474 -3.55 -29.77 35.38
CA ASN A 474 -4.59 -30.61 35.96
C ASN A 474 -5.03 -31.72 35.02
N LEU A 475 -5.20 -31.44 33.73
CA LEU A 475 -5.55 -32.46 32.75
C LEU A 475 -4.45 -33.52 32.61
N LEU A 476 -3.17 -33.11 32.61
CA LEU A 476 -2.03 -34.04 32.60
C LEU A 476 -2.01 -34.95 33.84
N LEU A 477 -2.19 -34.39 35.04
CA LEU A 477 -2.19 -35.14 36.29
C LEU A 477 -3.40 -36.09 36.38
N THR A 478 -4.59 -35.57 36.12
CA THR A 478 -5.86 -36.29 36.35
C THR A 478 -6.20 -37.30 35.28
N ARG A 479 -5.88 -37.01 34.01
CA ARG A 479 -6.20 -37.89 32.87
C ARG A 479 -5.02 -38.76 32.48
N THR A 480 -3.87 -38.14 32.20
CA THR A 480 -2.73 -38.85 31.60
C THR A 480 -1.96 -39.66 32.63
N LEU A 481 -1.46 -39.02 33.69
CA LEU A 481 -0.65 -39.69 34.71
C LEU A 481 -1.47 -40.70 35.51
N SER A 482 -2.71 -40.36 35.86
CA SER A 482 -3.67 -41.29 36.48
C SER A 482 -3.91 -42.56 35.65
N HIS A 483 -4.05 -42.44 34.32
CA HIS A 483 -4.21 -43.58 33.44
C HIS A 483 -2.91 -44.42 33.33
N CYS A 484 -1.75 -43.78 33.33
CA CYS A 484 -0.45 -44.47 33.33
C CYS A 484 -0.23 -45.25 34.65
N LEU A 485 -0.57 -44.67 35.80
CA LEU A 485 -0.52 -45.36 37.08
C LEU A 485 -1.51 -46.52 37.16
N GLN A 486 -2.72 -46.36 36.61
CA GLN A 486 -3.70 -47.45 36.53
C GLN A 486 -3.20 -48.59 35.62
N TYR A 487 -2.48 -48.26 34.55
CA TYR A 487 -1.82 -49.25 33.71
C TYR A 487 -0.74 -50.02 34.49
N ALA A 488 0.10 -49.32 35.27
CA ALA A 488 1.11 -49.96 36.12
C ALA A 488 0.48 -50.90 37.16
N ILE A 489 -0.55 -50.44 37.89
CA ILE A 489 -1.23 -51.24 38.93
C ILE A 489 -1.91 -52.51 38.35
N LYS A 490 -2.42 -52.45 37.12
CA LYS A 490 -3.11 -53.58 36.47
C LYS A 490 -2.18 -54.54 35.72
N LYS A 491 -0.87 -54.27 35.69
CA LYS A 491 0.09 -55.10 34.96
C LYS A 491 0.24 -56.44 35.69
N LYS A 492 0.08 -57.56 34.96
CA LYS A 492 -0.04 -58.93 35.52
C LYS A 492 1.16 -59.44 36.36
N ASN A 493 2.30 -58.74 36.31
CA ASN A 493 3.56 -59.19 36.91
C ASN A 493 4.02 -58.29 38.07
N VAL A 494 3.17 -57.40 38.61
CA VAL A 494 3.58 -56.50 39.70
C VAL A 494 3.48 -57.22 41.04
N GLY A 495 4.60 -57.36 41.72
CA GLY A 495 4.67 -57.95 43.06
C GLY A 495 4.11 -57.02 44.15
N LEU A 496 3.75 -57.57 45.32
CA LEU A 496 3.23 -56.78 46.46
C LEU A 496 4.21 -55.67 46.89
N ALA A 497 5.53 -55.94 46.88
CA ALA A 497 6.55 -54.95 47.21
C ALA A 497 6.59 -53.77 46.22
N GLU A 498 6.39 -54.05 44.93
CA GLU A 498 6.36 -53.03 43.88
C GLU A 498 5.08 -52.19 43.97
N LEU A 499 3.93 -52.80 44.31
CA LEU A 499 2.69 -52.07 44.59
C LEU A 499 2.83 -51.12 45.79
N VAL A 500 3.48 -51.56 46.87
CA VAL A 500 3.79 -50.72 48.04
C VAL A 500 4.70 -49.56 47.63
N GLN A 501 5.71 -49.80 46.80
CA GLN A 501 6.58 -48.73 46.31
C GLN A 501 5.83 -47.74 45.40
N ILE A 502 4.92 -48.21 44.54
CA ILE A 502 4.06 -47.34 43.72
C ILE A 502 3.19 -46.45 44.62
N ILE A 503 2.64 -46.99 45.72
CA ILE A 503 1.87 -46.22 46.70
C ILE A 503 2.75 -45.12 47.30
N ILE A 504 3.94 -45.46 47.79
CA ILE A 504 4.88 -44.49 48.38
C ILE A 504 5.25 -43.39 47.35
N ASN A 505 5.53 -43.79 46.12
CA ASN A 505 5.83 -42.86 45.02
C ASN A 505 4.66 -41.91 44.74
N THR A 506 3.43 -42.42 44.72
CA THR A 506 2.24 -41.58 44.52
C THR A 506 1.98 -40.62 45.68
N THR A 507 2.28 -41.01 46.92
CA THR A 507 2.19 -40.12 48.09
C THR A 507 3.20 -38.98 48.01
N HIS A 508 4.44 -39.25 47.58
CA HIS A 508 5.43 -38.19 47.40
C HIS A 508 5.12 -37.28 46.21
N LEU A 509 4.57 -37.83 45.12
CA LEU A 509 4.07 -37.01 44.00
C LEU A 509 2.88 -36.13 44.43
N GLU A 510 2.00 -36.63 45.29
CA GLU A 510 0.90 -35.86 45.88
C GLU A 510 1.41 -34.65 46.66
N GLN A 511 2.40 -34.85 47.54
CA GLN A 511 3.05 -33.79 48.31
C GLN A 511 3.74 -32.77 47.38
N SER A 512 4.30 -33.24 46.27
CA SER A 512 5.00 -32.38 45.31
C SER A 512 4.10 -31.41 44.53
N CYS A 513 2.77 -31.65 44.52
CA CYS A 513 1.81 -30.77 43.86
C CYS A 513 1.86 -29.33 44.40
N HIS A 514 2.11 -29.14 45.70
CA HIS A 514 2.22 -27.79 46.29
C HIS A 514 3.42 -27.03 45.72
N TYR A 515 4.56 -27.70 45.56
CA TYR A 515 5.74 -27.10 44.92
C TYR A 515 5.52 -26.82 43.42
N LEU A 516 4.65 -27.59 42.75
CA LEU A 516 4.25 -27.28 41.37
C LEU A 516 3.34 -26.04 41.31
N GLU A 517 2.44 -25.85 42.28
CA GLU A 517 1.62 -24.63 42.37
C GLU A 517 2.48 -23.39 42.58
N GLU A 518 3.46 -23.46 43.49
CA GLU A 518 4.43 -22.40 43.73
C GLU A 518 5.30 -22.13 42.50
N PHE A 519 5.74 -23.19 41.81
CA PHE A 519 6.49 -23.08 40.56
C PHE A 519 5.70 -22.38 39.45
N ILE A 520 4.42 -22.71 39.28
CA ILE A 520 3.55 -22.03 38.30
C ILE A 520 3.41 -20.55 38.67
N SER A 521 3.09 -20.24 39.94
CA SER A 521 2.99 -18.87 40.44
C SER A 521 4.27 -18.05 40.24
N ASN A 522 5.44 -18.65 40.46
CA ASN A 522 6.73 -18.01 40.27
C ASN A 522 7.02 -17.71 38.79
N ILE A 523 6.61 -18.60 37.89
CA ILE A 523 6.79 -18.42 36.45
C ILE A 523 5.83 -17.37 35.88
N THR A 524 4.58 -17.36 36.37
CA THR A 524 3.53 -16.45 35.88
C THR A 524 3.57 -15.07 36.58
N ASN A 525 4.35 -14.94 37.66
CA ASN A 525 4.37 -13.79 38.57
C ASN A 525 2.99 -13.48 39.18
N VAL A 526 2.11 -14.47 39.29
CA VAL A 526 0.77 -14.34 39.89
C VAL A 526 0.80 -14.90 41.32
N PRO A 527 0.47 -14.10 42.34
CA PRO A 527 0.50 -14.55 43.72
C PRO A 527 -0.52 -15.68 43.97
N PRO A 528 -0.19 -16.66 44.83
CA PRO A 528 -1.00 -17.87 45.04
C PRO A 528 -2.37 -17.62 45.71
N ASP A 529 -2.58 -16.44 46.32
CA ASP A 529 -3.78 -16.11 47.12
C ASP A 529 -4.85 -15.30 46.35
N THR A 530 -4.76 -15.20 45.03
CA THR A 530 -5.85 -14.58 44.25
C THR A 530 -7.12 -15.45 44.32
N ILE A 531 -8.24 -14.87 44.78
CA ILE A 531 -9.52 -15.53 45.11
C ILE A 531 -10.11 -16.41 43.98
N ASN A 532 -9.62 -16.27 42.74
CA ASN A 532 -10.06 -17.01 41.56
C ASN A 532 -9.02 -18.01 40.99
N ALA A 533 -7.86 -18.21 41.64
CA ALA A 533 -6.82 -19.09 41.10
C ALA A 533 -7.24 -20.58 41.15
N THR A 534 -7.21 -21.24 40.00
CA THR A 534 -7.59 -22.65 39.87
C THR A 534 -6.58 -23.57 40.59
N LYS A 535 -6.92 -24.15 41.75
CA LYS A 535 -6.01 -25.08 42.48
C LYS A 535 -5.69 -26.36 41.68
N LEU A 536 -4.55 -26.98 41.94
CA LEU A 536 -4.21 -28.28 41.34
C LEU A 536 -5.00 -29.41 42.02
N TYR A 537 -5.84 -30.11 41.25
CA TYR A 537 -6.62 -31.28 41.69
C TYR A 537 -5.81 -32.59 41.66
N GLY A 538 -4.49 -32.51 41.43
CA GLY A 538 -3.61 -33.67 41.52
C GLY A 538 -3.72 -34.37 42.88
N THR A 539 -3.86 -33.60 43.96
CA THR A 539 -3.94 -34.11 45.34
C THR A 539 -5.12 -35.06 45.58
N SER A 540 -6.32 -34.76 45.07
CA SER A 540 -7.47 -35.66 45.17
C SER A 540 -7.33 -36.90 44.28
N THR A 541 -6.68 -36.75 43.12
CA THR A 541 -6.50 -37.87 42.18
C THR A 541 -5.48 -38.88 42.68
N PHE A 542 -4.36 -38.43 43.23
CA PHE A 542 -3.37 -39.32 43.83
C PHE A 542 -3.92 -40.02 45.07
N LYS A 543 -4.65 -39.32 45.94
CA LYS A 543 -5.37 -39.96 47.07
C LYS A 543 -6.23 -41.12 46.61
N VAL A 544 -7.12 -40.91 45.64
CA VAL A 544 -8.03 -41.97 45.13
C VAL A 544 -7.25 -43.17 44.59
N ARG A 545 -6.13 -42.95 43.90
CA ARG A 545 -5.29 -44.05 43.39
C ARG A 545 -4.55 -44.79 44.50
N THR A 546 -4.11 -44.09 45.54
CA THR A 546 -3.55 -44.69 46.76
C THR A 546 -4.57 -45.61 47.42
N TRP A 547 -5.84 -45.19 47.53
CA TRP A 547 -6.92 -46.04 48.06
C TRP A 547 -7.18 -47.28 47.19
N VAL A 548 -7.17 -47.14 45.87
CA VAL A 548 -7.35 -48.27 44.93
C VAL A 548 -6.18 -49.25 45.01
N ALA A 549 -4.93 -48.77 45.08
CA ALA A 549 -3.76 -49.61 45.23
C ALA A 549 -3.73 -50.33 46.59
N CYS A 550 -4.09 -49.63 47.68
CA CYS A 550 -4.26 -50.25 49.00
C CYS A 550 -5.33 -51.35 49.00
N GLY A 551 -6.46 -51.14 48.30
CA GLY A 551 -7.51 -52.14 48.15
C GLY A 551 -7.07 -53.39 47.38
N VAL A 552 -6.23 -53.25 46.36
CA VAL A 552 -5.62 -54.38 45.63
C VAL A 552 -4.60 -55.12 46.51
N CYS A 553 -3.75 -54.40 47.26
CA CYS A 553 -2.83 -55.01 48.22
C CYS A 553 -3.55 -55.81 49.31
N TRP A 554 -4.67 -55.29 49.84
CA TRP A 554 -5.50 -55.99 50.83
C TRP A 554 -6.25 -57.22 50.28
N GLY A 555 -6.52 -57.28 48.97
CA GLY A 555 -7.14 -58.44 48.33
C GLY A 555 -6.15 -59.53 47.89
N CYS A 556 -4.84 -59.24 47.89
CA CYS A 556 -3.76 -60.18 47.58
C CYS A 556 -3.08 -60.79 48.83
N LEU A 557 -3.27 -60.16 50.00
CA LEU A 557 -3.00 -60.72 51.32
C LEU A 557 -4.14 -61.65 51.73
#